data_AF-A0A2N2TA96-F1
#
_entry.id   AF-A0A2N2TA96-F1
#
_cell.length_a   1.000
_cell.length_b   1.000
_cell.length_c   1.000
_cell.angle_alpha   90.00
_cell.angle_beta   90.00
_cell.angle_gamma   90.00
#
_symmetry.space_group_name_H-M   'P 1'
#
loop_
_entity.id
_entity.type
_entity.pdbx_description
1 polymer ?
#
loop_
_entity_poly.entity_id
_entity_poly.type
_entity_poly.pdbx_seq_one_letter_code
_entity_poly.pdbx_strand_id
1 'polypeptide(L)'
;MASTGSVSLPSPGPLLTRTGWSTFIVALLVVCALAPALNLLVPADSAFHLSDYMVGLLGKIMCYAICALAMDLIWGYTGILSLGHGLFFALGGYVMGMYLMRQIGLDGNYKSELPDFMVFLDWKELPWHWALSDSFIATLILIVLVPGLVAFVFGYFAFRSRIKGVYFSIITQALTFAALLLFFRNETGFGGNNGFTDFKRILGIPLATPSMRMTLFVLTGLTLLGFFLWARWLVNSKFGRVLQAVRDAESRVMFCGYNPLPYKLTIWTISAVMCGVAGALYVPQVGIINPGEMSTANSIEIAIWAAVGGRATLIGPIIGAFIVNGAKSFLTVSFPEYWLYFLGGLFIVVTLFMPQGVVGLVKTMRGKLGAPAPEAKAAERPAAVVLPAKDAQPQPPTPTGAQA
;
A
#
# COMPACT_ATOMS: atom_id res chain seq x y z
N MET A 1 -16.47 4.39 -52.40
CA MET A 1 -16.15 5.23 -51.22
C MET A 1 -16.44 4.40 -49.98
N ALA A 2 -15.42 3.81 -49.37
CA ALA A 2 -15.58 3.04 -48.14
C ALA A 2 -15.78 4.02 -46.98
N SER A 3 -16.91 3.93 -46.28
CA SER A 3 -17.16 4.69 -45.08
C SER A 3 -16.10 4.32 -44.04
N THR A 4 -15.18 5.22 -43.76
CA THR A 4 -14.30 5.14 -42.60
C THR A 4 -15.15 5.27 -41.36
N GLY A 5 -15.67 4.14 -40.87
CA GLY A 5 -16.36 4.06 -39.58
C GLY A 5 -15.42 4.60 -38.51
N SER A 6 -15.71 5.78 -37.98
CA SER A 6 -14.93 6.38 -36.91
C SER A 6 -15.06 5.48 -35.69
N VAL A 7 -13.96 4.82 -35.30
CA VAL A 7 -13.91 4.02 -34.07
C VAL A 7 -14.06 4.99 -32.90
N SER A 8 -15.27 5.10 -32.35
CA SER A 8 -15.51 5.90 -31.14
C SER A 8 -14.93 5.17 -29.94
N LEU A 9 -13.81 5.66 -29.41
CA LEU A 9 -13.26 5.13 -28.17
C LEU A 9 -14.19 5.50 -27.00
N PRO A 10 -14.45 4.58 -26.06
CA PRO A 10 -15.24 4.90 -24.87
C PRO A 10 -14.56 6.03 -24.07
N SER A 11 -15.35 7.03 -23.67
CA SER A 11 -14.89 8.13 -22.84
C SER A 11 -14.34 7.61 -21.51
N PRO A 12 -13.26 8.21 -20.96
CA PRO A 12 -12.79 7.85 -19.63
C PRO A 12 -13.93 7.99 -18.60
N GLY A 13 -14.15 6.94 -17.81
CA GLY A 13 -15.09 7.01 -16.69
C GLY A 13 -14.59 7.98 -15.60
N PRO A 14 -15.48 8.46 -14.71
CA PRO A 14 -15.07 9.32 -13.60
C PRO A 14 -14.12 8.58 -12.64
N LEU A 15 -13.21 9.34 -12.01
CA LEU A 15 -12.21 8.79 -11.07
C LEU A 15 -12.86 7.99 -9.93
N LEU A 16 -13.90 8.59 -9.34
CA LEU A 16 -14.76 8.02 -8.30
C LEU A 16 -16.22 8.13 -8.73
N THR A 17 -17.04 7.19 -8.25
CA THR A 17 -18.50 7.30 -8.35
C THR A 17 -19.01 8.44 -7.46
N ARG A 18 -20.27 8.85 -7.61
CA ARG A 18 -20.91 9.83 -6.70
C ARG A 18 -20.79 9.41 -5.24
N THR A 19 -21.08 8.12 -4.97
CA THR A 19 -20.91 7.51 -3.65
C THR A 19 -19.44 7.48 -3.19
N GLY A 20 -18.49 7.29 -4.11
CA GLY A 20 -17.07 7.34 -3.81
C GLY A 20 -16.62 8.74 -3.39
N TRP A 21 -17.09 9.78 -4.08
CA TRP A 21 -16.81 11.17 -3.71
C TRP A 21 -17.44 11.55 -2.37
N SER A 22 -18.68 11.13 -2.08
CA SER A 22 -19.28 11.39 -0.78
C SER A 22 -18.50 10.73 0.35
N THR A 23 -18.08 9.47 0.19
CA THR A 23 -17.25 8.78 1.20
C THR A 23 -15.90 9.46 1.38
N PHE A 24 -15.27 9.89 0.28
CA PHE A 24 -14.00 10.63 0.34
C PHE A 24 -14.15 11.96 1.09
N ILE A 25 -15.19 12.73 0.80
CA ILE A 25 -15.47 14.01 1.48
C ILE A 25 -15.73 13.78 2.96
N VAL A 26 -16.51 12.74 3.32
CA VAL A 26 -16.71 12.39 4.73
C VAL A 26 -15.39 12.04 5.40
N ALA A 27 -14.54 11.22 4.80
CA ALA A 27 -13.23 10.89 5.35
C ALA A 27 -12.35 12.14 5.51
N LEU A 28 -12.37 13.04 4.53
CA LEU A 28 -11.65 14.31 4.58
C LEU A 28 -12.14 15.19 5.73
N LEU A 29 -13.46 15.34 5.89
CA LEU A 29 -14.05 16.10 7.00
C LEU A 29 -13.75 15.46 8.36
N VAL A 30 -13.73 14.12 8.43
CA VAL A 30 -13.36 13.41 9.66
C VAL A 30 -11.92 13.73 10.05
N VAL A 31 -10.98 13.65 9.10
CA VAL A 31 -9.57 13.91 9.33
C VAL A 31 -9.30 15.39 9.63
N CYS A 32 -9.86 16.31 8.84
CA CYS A 32 -9.49 17.73 8.89
C CYS A 32 -10.34 18.58 9.84
N ALA A 33 -11.53 18.13 10.23
CA ALA A 33 -12.44 18.91 11.07
C ALA A 33 -12.90 18.15 12.30
N LEU A 34 -13.49 16.95 12.15
CA LEU A 34 -14.07 16.23 13.27
C LEU A 34 -13.02 15.80 14.30
N ALA A 35 -11.96 15.11 13.88
CA ALA A 35 -10.92 14.65 14.81
C ALA A 35 -10.20 15.82 15.52
N PRO A 36 -9.80 16.91 14.83
CA PRO A 36 -9.31 18.11 15.50
C PRO A 36 -10.30 18.72 16.49
N ALA A 37 -11.58 18.82 16.13
CA ALA A 37 -12.61 19.36 17.03
C ALA A 37 -12.78 18.49 18.28
N LEU A 38 -12.83 17.15 18.12
CA LEU A 38 -12.99 16.21 19.22
C LEU A 38 -11.77 16.15 20.16
N ASN A 39 -10.57 16.46 19.68
CA ASN A 39 -9.36 16.48 20.51
C ASN A 39 -9.11 17.85 21.16
N LEU A 40 -9.30 18.95 20.41
CA LEU A 40 -8.89 20.29 20.86
C LEU A 40 -10.01 21.11 21.50
N LEU A 41 -11.28 20.87 21.14
CA LEU A 41 -12.41 21.67 21.63
C LEU A 41 -13.25 20.94 22.68
N VAL A 42 -13.32 19.61 22.61
CA VAL A 42 -14.11 18.82 23.56
C VAL A 42 -13.31 18.61 24.86
N PRO A 43 -13.90 18.93 26.04
CA PRO A 43 -13.27 18.72 27.33
C PRO A 43 -12.85 17.26 27.58
N ALA A 44 -11.71 17.05 28.25
CA ALA A 44 -11.10 15.72 28.43
C ALA A 44 -11.94 14.71 29.26
N ASP A 45 -12.89 15.20 30.04
CA ASP A 45 -13.85 14.43 30.83
C ASP A 45 -15.05 13.93 30.01
N SER A 46 -15.25 14.45 28.80
CA SER A 46 -16.33 14.04 27.91
C SER A 46 -16.05 12.68 27.26
N ALA A 47 -17.10 11.85 27.15
CA ALA A 47 -17.06 10.59 26.42
C ALA A 47 -16.71 10.75 24.92
N PHE A 48 -16.88 11.95 24.36
CA PHE A 48 -16.57 12.26 22.96
C PHE A 48 -15.14 12.80 22.75
N HIS A 49 -14.36 13.00 23.82
CA HIS A 49 -13.00 13.52 23.70
C HIS A 49 -12.08 12.50 23.03
N LEU A 50 -11.42 12.93 21.96
CA LEU A 50 -10.40 12.13 21.30
C LEU A 50 -9.05 12.37 21.99
N SER A 51 -8.57 11.40 22.78
CA SER A 51 -7.33 11.57 23.53
C SER A 51 -6.09 11.66 22.63
N ASP A 52 -5.04 12.34 23.11
CA ASP A 52 -3.74 12.43 22.43
C ASP A 52 -3.14 11.05 22.09
N TYR A 53 -3.37 10.06 22.96
CA TYR A 53 -2.97 8.68 22.69
C TYR A 53 -3.70 8.10 21.47
N MET A 54 -5.02 8.32 21.37
CA MET A 54 -5.80 7.88 20.19
C MET A 54 -5.37 8.62 18.93
N VAL A 55 -5.07 9.91 19.01
CA VAL A 55 -4.52 10.70 17.88
C VAL A 55 -3.21 10.08 17.39
N GLY A 56 -2.27 9.80 18.30
CA GLY A 56 -0.99 9.17 17.97
C GLY A 56 -1.16 7.75 17.40
N LEU A 57 -2.05 6.93 17.99
CA LEU A 57 -2.33 5.58 17.53
C LEU A 57 -2.95 5.57 16.13
N LEU A 58 -3.97 6.39 15.89
CA LEU A 58 -4.63 6.47 14.58
C LEU A 58 -3.68 7.07 13.53
N GLY A 59 -2.87 8.06 13.90
CA GLY A 59 -1.80 8.62 13.06
C GLY A 59 -0.81 7.55 12.61
N LYS A 60 -0.32 6.75 13.57
CA LYS A 60 0.54 5.58 13.32
C LYS A 60 -0.10 4.58 12.35
N ILE A 61 -1.37 4.22 12.58
CA ILE A 61 -2.12 3.30 11.73
C ILE A 61 -2.32 3.86 10.32
N MET A 62 -2.52 5.17 10.17
CA MET A 62 -2.60 5.81 8.85
C MET A 62 -1.28 5.72 8.08
N CYS A 63 -0.12 5.85 8.74
CA CYS A 63 1.17 5.59 8.10
C CYS A 63 1.26 4.14 7.58
N TYR A 64 0.86 3.17 8.40
CA TYR A 64 0.79 1.76 7.99
C TYR A 64 -0.21 1.51 6.85
N ALA A 65 -1.33 2.24 6.83
CA ALA A 65 -2.29 2.18 5.74
C ALA A 65 -1.72 2.71 4.41
N ILE A 66 -0.84 3.72 4.45
CA ILE A 66 -0.08 4.16 3.26
C ILE A 66 0.82 3.03 2.75
N CYS A 67 1.51 2.31 3.64
CA CYS A 67 2.32 1.15 3.25
C CYS A 67 1.48 0.01 2.66
N ALA A 68 0.30 -0.27 3.24
CA ALA A 68 -0.63 -1.26 2.72
C ALA A 68 -1.14 -0.87 1.32
N LEU A 69 -1.47 0.40 1.11
CA LEU A 69 -1.87 0.94 -0.19
C LEU A 69 -0.73 0.82 -1.22
N ALA A 70 0.50 1.13 -0.82
CA ALA A 70 1.69 0.98 -1.67
C ALA A 70 1.91 -0.50 -2.07
N MET A 71 1.82 -1.41 -1.11
CA MET A 71 1.85 -2.85 -1.35
C MET A 71 0.77 -3.28 -2.34
N ASP A 72 -0.44 -2.74 -2.25
CA ASP A 72 -1.53 -3.09 -3.16
C ASP A 72 -1.30 -2.65 -4.60
N LEU A 73 -0.65 -1.50 -4.81
CA LEU A 73 -0.29 -1.05 -6.16
C LEU A 73 0.60 -2.05 -6.87
N ILE A 74 1.60 -2.61 -6.18
CA ILE A 74 2.50 -3.59 -6.79
C ILE A 74 1.93 -5.01 -6.76
N TRP A 75 1.45 -5.49 -5.62
CA TRP A 75 0.98 -6.87 -5.49
C TRP A 75 -0.43 -7.06 -6.02
N GLY A 76 -1.36 -6.18 -5.65
CA GLY A 76 -2.75 -6.21 -6.09
C GLY A 76 -2.87 -6.02 -7.59
N TYR A 77 -2.34 -4.92 -8.13
CA TYR A 77 -2.55 -4.56 -9.55
C TYR A 77 -1.48 -5.10 -10.51
N THR A 78 -0.27 -5.40 -10.04
CA THR A 78 0.81 -5.92 -10.90
C THR A 78 1.13 -7.40 -10.65
N GLY A 79 0.63 -7.99 -9.54
CA GLY A 79 0.86 -9.39 -9.21
C GLY A 79 2.22 -9.70 -8.61
N ILE A 80 3.00 -8.68 -8.27
CA ILE A 80 4.36 -8.86 -7.78
C ILE A 80 4.32 -8.69 -6.26
N LEU A 81 4.40 -9.80 -5.55
CA LEU A 81 4.54 -9.76 -4.10
C LEU A 81 5.99 -9.38 -3.75
N SER A 82 6.17 -8.34 -2.96
CA SER A 82 7.45 -8.01 -2.37
C SER A 82 7.36 -8.15 -0.86
N LEU A 83 8.47 -8.59 -0.25
CA LEU A 83 8.64 -8.58 1.20
C LEU A 83 9.74 -7.58 1.60
N GLY A 84 9.87 -6.47 0.85
CA GLY A 84 10.84 -5.42 1.13
C GLY A 84 10.30 -4.03 1.43
N HIS A 85 8.98 -3.86 1.54
CA HIS A 85 8.37 -2.55 1.82
C HIS A 85 8.78 -1.95 3.18
N GLY A 86 9.08 -2.79 4.17
CA GLY A 86 9.60 -2.35 5.47
C GLY A 86 10.94 -1.60 5.35
N LEU A 87 11.81 -2.01 4.42
CA LEU A 87 13.05 -1.29 4.14
C LEU A 87 12.77 0.14 3.69
N PHE A 88 11.90 0.33 2.70
CA PHE A 88 11.64 1.67 2.17
C PHE A 88 10.94 2.56 3.20
N PHE A 89 10.05 1.98 4.01
CA PHE A 89 9.44 2.66 5.15
C PHE A 89 10.51 3.16 6.12
N ALA A 90 11.40 2.27 6.57
CA ALA A 90 12.46 2.67 7.48
C ALA A 90 13.41 3.69 6.84
N LEU A 91 13.79 3.57 5.57
CA LEU A 91 14.68 4.54 4.91
C LEU A 91 14.13 5.96 4.98
N GLY A 92 12.84 6.16 4.68
CA GLY A 92 12.22 7.48 4.81
C GLY A 92 12.10 7.94 6.27
N GLY A 93 11.82 7.02 7.19
CA GLY A 93 11.84 7.28 8.63
C GLY A 93 13.23 7.71 9.14
N TYR A 94 14.28 7.03 8.69
CA TYR A 94 15.66 7.35 9.03
C TYR A 94 16.06 8.72 8.48
N VAL A 95 15.70 9.06 7.25
CA VAL A 95 15.95 10.41 6.70
C VAL A 95 15.28 11.49 7.57
N MET A 96 14.01 11.31 7.94
CA MET A 96 13.34 12.26 8.86
C MET A 96 13.99 12.26 10.25
N GLY A 97 14.34 11.09 10.78
CA GLY A 97 14.97 10.95 12.09
C GLY A 97 16.35 11.60 12.16
N MET A 98 17.14 11.56 11.08
CA MET A 98 18.40 12.29 10.98
C MET A 98 18.15 13.80 11.11
N TYR A 99 17.13 14.32 10.43
CA TYR A 99 16.75 15.73 10.56
C TYR A 99 16.32 16.08 11.99
N LEU A 100 15.42 15.29 12.58
CA LEU A 100 14.94 15.54 13.93
C LEU A 100 16.06 15.45 14.98
N MET A 101 17.04 14.56 14.79
CA MET A 101 18.25 14.48 15.62
C MET A 101 19.07 15.77 15.57
N ARG A 102 19.24 16.34 14.37
CA ARG A 102 19.94 17.62 14.20
C ARG A 102 19.21 18.78 14.85
N GLN A 103 17.88 18.72 14.96
CA GLN A 103 17.07 19.77 15.59
C GLN A 103 17.15 19.79 17.13
N ILE A 104 17.75 18.76 17.75
CA ILE A 104 17.95 18.70 19.20
C ILE A 104 19.00 19.74 19.63
N GLY A 105 20.17 19.74 18.98
CA GLY A 105 21.29 20.63 19.30
C GLY A 105 21.67 20.61 20.79
N LEU A 106 21.88 21.79 21.37
CA LEU A 106 22.33 21.95 22.76
C LEU A 106 21.29 21.53 23.82
N ASP A 107 20.06 21.24 23.42
CA ASP A 107 19.04 20.71 24.33
C ASP A 107 19.22 19.21 24.62
N GLY A 108 20.16 18.54 23.93
CA GLY A 108 20.54 17.15 24.19
C GLY A 108 21.24 16.97 25.54
N ASN A 109 21.31 15.73 26.01
CA ASN A 109 21.93 15.38 27.30
C ASN A 109 23.41 15.80 27.35
N TYR A 110 24.11 15.71 26.21
CA TYR A 110 25.53 16.03 26.13
C TYR A 110 25.81 17.48 25.72
N LYS A 111 24.77 18.31 25.50
CA LYS A 111 24.87 19.72 25.09
C LYS A 111 25.86 19.95 23.94
N SER A 112 25.78 19.10 22.92
CA SER A 112 26.66 19.09 21.75
C SER A 112 25.89 19.40 20.48
N GLU A 113 26.58 19.86 19.43
CA GLU A 113 26.00 19.97 18.09
C GLU A 113 25.83 18.60 17.41
N LEU A 114 26.58 17.60 17.87
CA LEU A 114 26.41 16.21 17.46
C LEU A 114 25.20 15.60 18.17
N PRO A 115 24.40 14.75 17.49
CA PRO A 115 23.37 13.96 18.14
C PRO A 115 23.89 13.18 19.34
N ASP A 116 23.11 13.08 20.42
CA ASP A 116 23.55 12.48 21.69
C ASP A 116 24.11 11.06 21.52
N PHE A 117 23.51 10.23 20.65
CA PHE A 117 23.98 8.87 20.40
C PHE A 117 25.37 8.85 19.74
N MET A 118 25.71 9.85 18.93
CA MET A 118 27.03 9.97 18.29
C MET A 118 28.09 10.36 19.33
N VAL A 119 27.75 11.25 20.25
CA VAL A 119 28.63 11.62 21.37
C VAL A 119 28.90 10.41 22.26
N PHE A 120 27.84 9.67 22.62
CA PHE A 120 27.96 8.43 23.40
C PHE A 120 28.82 7.36 22.69
N LEU A 121 28.78 7.29 21.35
CA LEU A 121 29.59 6.38 20.54
C LEU A 121 30.97 6.94 20.14
N ASP A 122 31.41 8.03 20.77
CA ASP A 122 32.71 8.68 20.58
C ASP A 122 32.99 9.24 19.17
N TRP A 123 31.95 9.63 18.43
CA TRP A 123 32.11 10.33 17.15
C TRP A 123 32.61 11.76 17.38
N LYS A 124 33.55 12.20 16.54
CA LYS A 124 34.14 13.55 16.61
C LYS A 124 33.53 14.54 15.62
N GLU A 125 33.00 14.04 14.51
CA GLU A 125 32.41 14.84 13.44
C GLU A 125 31.25 14.07 12.79
N LEU A 126 30.37 14.79 12.09
CA LEU A 126 29.28 14.19 11.34
C LEU A 126 29.84 13.47 10.11
N PRO A 127 29.45 12.20 9.86
CA PRO A 127 29.82 11.55 8.62
C PRO A 127 29.14 12.22 7.42
N TRP A 128 29.76 12.09 6.24
CA TRP A 128 29.34 12.77 5.02
C TRP A 128 27.85 12.60 4.66
N HIS A 129 27.26 11.44 4.96
CA HIS A 129 25.86 11.16 4.64
C HIS A 129 24.86 11.91 5.55
N TRP A 130 25.33 12.55 6.62
CA TRP A 130 24.57 13.49 7.45
C TRP A 130 24.66 14.94 6.98
N ALA A 131 25.47 15.26 5.97
CA ALA A 131 25.76 16.65 5.58
C ALA A 131 24.52 17.48 5.22
N LEU A 132 23.43 16.85 4.76
CA LEU A 132 22.19 17.52 4.36
C LEU A 132 21.07 17.44 5.40
N SER A 133 21.34 16.83 6.56
CA SER A 133 20.32 16.53 7.58
C SER A 133 19.87 17.75 8.40
N ASP A 134 20.56 18.89 8.29
CA ASP A 134 20.16 20.15 8.92
C ASP A 134 19.02 20.86 8.16
N SER A 135 18.95 20.67 6.84
CA SER A 135 17.98 21.31 5.96
C SER A 135 16.68 20.52 5.85
N PHE A 136 15.56 21.15 6.21
CA PHE A 136 14.24 20.54 6.07
C PHE A 136 13.87 20.29 4.59
N ILE A 137 14.22 21.21 3.69
CA ILE A 137 13.94 21.03 2.25
C ILE A 137 14.74 19.86 1.68
N ALA A 138 16.01 19.74 2.06
CA ALA A 138 16.84 18.61 1.65
C ALA A 138 16.27 17.30 2.20
N THR A 139 15.77 17.29 3.43
CA THR A 139 15.09 16.15 4.05
C THR A 139 13.87 15.71 3.22
N LEU A 140 13.00 16.65 2.82
CA LEU A 140 11.82 16.34 1.98
C LEU A 140 12.22 15.71 0.64
N ILE A 141 13.28 16.21 0.01
CA ILE A 141 13.81 15.65 -1.23
C ILE A 141 14.37 14.23 -0.99
N LEU A 142 15.16 14.04 0.07
CA LEU A 142 15.78 12.76 0.41
C LEU A 142 14.76 11.69 0.80
N ILE A 143 13.64 12.07 1.43
CA ILE A 143 12.53 11.14 1.74
C ILE A 143 11.97 10.48 0.48
N VAL A 144 12.02 11.17 -0.66
CA VAL A 144 11.61 10.62 -1.97
C VAL A 144 12.80 9.95 -2.67
N LEU A 145 13.94 10.64 -2.74
CA LEU A 145 15.09 10.19 -3.52
C LEU A 145 15.75 8.93 -2.95
N VAL A 146 15.93 8.82 -1.64
CA VAL A 146 16.65 7.68 -1.04
C VAL A 146 15.91 6.36 -1.27
N PRO A 147 14.65 6.18 -0.82
CA PRO A 147 13.91 4.95 -1.09
C PRO A 147 13.64 4.76 -2.59
N GLY A 148 13.39 5.83 -3.34
CA GLY A 148 13.16 5.77 -4.78
C GLY A 148 14.37 5.28 -5.57
N LEU A 149 15.57 5.79 -5.26
CA LEU A 149 16.81 5.40 -5.92
C LEU A 149 17.19 3.96 -5.58
N VAL A 150 17.11 3.57 -4.30
CA VAL A 150 17.35 2.18 -3.88
C VAL A 150 16.39 1.23 -4.60
N ALA A 151 15.09 1.56 -4.64
CA ALA A 151 14.09 0.77 -5.33
C ALA A 151 14.32 0.73 -6.85
N PHE A 152 14.69 1.85 -7.47
CA PHE A 152 14.94 1.95 -8.90
C PHE A 152 16.15 1.11 -9.30
N VAL A 153 17.29 1.25 -8.62
CA VAL A 153 18.51 0.48 -8.92
C VAL A 153 18.25 -1.01 -8.72
N PHE A 154 17.72 -1.40 -7.56
CA PHE A 154 17.44 -2.80 -7.27
C PHE A 154 16.39 -3.38 -8.24
N GLY A 155 15.29 -2.66 -8.45
CA GLY A 155 14.19 -3.08 -9.31
C GLY A 155 14.62 -3.19 -10.77
N TYR A 156 15.49 -2.31 -11.25
CA TYR A 156 16.03 -2.36 -12.60
C TYR A 156 16.75 -3.68 -12.85
N PHE A 157 17.68 -4.06 -11.97
CA PHE A 157 18.40 -5.34 -12.09
C PHE A 157 17.47 -6.54 -11.90
N ALA A 158 16.56 -6.50 -10.93
CA ALA A 158 15.63 -7.60 -10.67
C ALA A 158 14.68 -7.86 -11.85
N PHE A 159 14.06 -6.81 -12.40
CA PHE A 159 13.12 -6.95 -13.52
C PHE A 159 13.82 -7.16 -14.87
N ARG A 160 15.01 -6.59 -15.08
CA ARG A 160 15.84 -6.86 -16.26
C ARG A 160 16.22 -8.33 -16.35
N SER A 161 16.57 -8.94 -15.22
CA SER A 161 16.88 -10.38 -15.12
C SER A 161 15.63 -11.27 -15.17
N ARG A 162 14.45 -10.71 -15.44
CA ARG A 162 13.16 -11.42 -15.55
C ARG A 162 12.83 -12.30 -14.34
N ILE A 163 13.18 -11.83 -13.13
CA ILE A 163 12.81 -12.50 -11.89
C ILE A 163 11.28 -12.43 -11.72
N LYS A 164 10.65 -13.57 -11.42
CA LYS A 164 9.19 -13.71 -11.35
C LYS A 164 8.73 -14.34 -10.04
N GLY A 165 7.49 -13.99 -9.65
CA GLY A 165 6.76 -14.63 -8.56
C GLY A 165 7.53 -14.62 -7.24
N VAL A 166 7.55 -15.78 -6.58
CA VAL A 166 8.12 -15.97 -5.24
C VAL A 166 9.60 -15.59 -5.17
N TYR A 167 10.37 -15.77 -6.25
CA TYR A 167 11.79 -15.39 -6.28
C TYR A 167 11.99 -13.89 -6.05
N PHE A 168 11.09 -13.04 -6.56
CA PHE A 168 11.17 -11.60 -6.29
C PHE A 168 10.91 -11.29 -4.81
N SER A 169 9.95 -11.98 -4.20
CA SER A 169 9.68 -11.87 -2.76
C SER A 169 10.89 -12.27 -1.91
N ILE A 170 11.53 -13.40 -2.24
CA ILE A 170 12.73 -13.89 -1.54
C ILE A 170 13.89 -12.91 -1.64
N ILE A 171 14.18 -12.37 -2.84
CA ILE A 171 15.31 -11.45 -3.03
C ILE A 171 15.02 -10.10 -2.36
N THR A 172 13.79 -9.60 -2.40
CA THR A 172 13.43 -8.37 -1.66
C THR A 172 13.48 -8.55 -0.15
N GLN A 173 13.14 -9.74 0.35
CA GLN A 173 13.35 -10.11 1.76
C GLN A 173 14.84 -10.12 2.11
N ALA A 174 15.69 -10.70 1.26
CA ALA A 174 17.14 -10.74 1.47
C ALA A 174 17.77 -9.34 1.46
N LEU A 175 17.35 -8.46 0.53
CA LEU A 175 17.76 -7.05 0.51
C LEU A 175 17.43 -6.35 1.84
N THR A 176 16.21 -6.56 2.31
CA THR A 176 15.68 -5.96 3.55
C THR A 176 16.46 -6.45 4.76
N PHE A 177 16.76 -7.75 4.81
CA PHE A 177 17.58 -8.33 5.87
C PHE A 177 19.03 -7.84 5.83
N ALA A 178 19.64 -7.70 4.65
CA ALA A 178 20.98 -7.14 4.51
C ALA A 178 21.05 -5.68 4.98
N ALA A 179 20.06 -4.87 4.62
CA ALA A 179 19.96 -3.48 5.07
C ALA A 179 19.74 -3.40 6.59
N LEU A 180 18.88 -4.25 7.15
CA LEU A 180 18.69 -4.38 8.59
C LEU A 180 20.02 -4.63 9.32
N LEU A 181 20.81 -5.60 8.86
CA LEU A 181 22.12 -5.90 9.44
C LEU A 181 23.11 -4.74 9.31
N LEU A 182 23.08 -4.01 8.20
CA LEU A 182 23.91 -2.82 8.02
C LEU A 182 23.54 -1.74 9.06
N PHE A 183 22.26 -1.44 9.24
CA PHE A 183 21.79 -0.40 10.16
C PHE A 183 21.96 -0.78 11.63
N PHE A 184 22.04 -2.08 11.96
CA PHE A 184 22.38 -2.53 13.30
C PHE A 184 23.83 -2.23 13.72
N ARG A 185 24.74 -1.97 12.77
CA ARG A 185 26.13 -1.66 13.11
C ARG A 185 26.27 -0.23 13.64
N ASN A 186 26.76 -0.09 14.87
CA ASN A 186 26.99 1.21 15.52
C ASN A 186 27.95 2.13 14.73
N GLU A 187 28.88 1.55 13.98
CA GLU A 187 29.90 2.26 13.19
C GLU A 187 29.33 2.97 11.95
N THR A 188 28.06 2.72 11.59
CA THR A 188 27.47 3.29 10.36
C THR A 188 26.92 4.69 10.53
N GLY A 189 26.76 5.17 11.77
CA GLY A 189 26.13 6.46 12.04
C GLY A 189 24.59 6.43 11.99
N PHE A 190 23.95 5.25 12.00
CA PHE A 190 22.49 5.09 12.00
C PHE A 190 21.89 4.70 13.37
N GLY A 191 22.63 4.91 14.47
CA GLY A 191 22.14 4.65 15.83
C GLY A 191 22.11 3.16 16.25
N GLY A 192 22.53 2.25 15.36
CA GLY A 192 22.62 0.82 15.67
C GLY A 192 21.29 0.23 16.16
N ASN A 193 21.36 -0.67 17.14
CA ASN A 193 20.17 -1.31 17.71
C ASN A 193 19.16 -0.35 18.33
N ASN A 194 19.62 0.78 18.88
CA ASN A 194 18.76 1.76 19.53
C ASN A 194 18.03 2.64 18.51
N GLY A 195 18.67 2.90 17.36
CA GLY A 195 18.18 3.82 16.36
C GLY A 195 18.16 5.28 16.86
N PHE A 196 17.17 6.05 16.45
CA PHE A 196 17.01 7.45 16.80
C PHE A 196 15.78 7.67 17.70
N THR A 197 15.96 8.41 18.80
CA THR A 197 14.96 8.71 19.83
C THR A 197 15.08 10.16 20.31
N ASP A 198 14.31 10.55 21.33
CA ASP A 198 14.38 11.87 21.97
C ASP A 198 14.19 13.06 21.01
N PHE A 199 13.33 12.90 20.00
CA PHE A 199 13.00 14.00 19.10
C PHE A 199 12.25 15.11 19.84
N LYS A 200 12.79 16.33 19.83
CA LYS A 200 12.23 17.45 20.62
C LYS A 200 11.33 18.35 19.79
N ARG A 201 11.75 18.67 18.57
CA ARG A 201 11.10 19.68 17.72
C ARG A 201 11.24 19.37 16.24
N ILE A 202 10.31 19.91 15.47
CA ILE A 202 10.32 19.96 14.01
C ILE A 202 10.11 21.41 13.60
N LEU A 203 10.98 21.97 12.74
CA LEU A 203 10.91 23.38 12.32
C LEU A 203 10.83 24.38 13.50
N GLY A 204 11.55 24.11 14.59
CA GLY A 204 11.52 24.95 15.79
C GLY A 204 10.31 24.75 16.72
N ILE A 205 9.31 23.96 16.32
CA ILE A 205 8.07 23.75 17.08
C ILE A 205 8.17 22.43 17.88
N PRO A 206 7.88 22.42 19.20
CA PRO A 206 7.97 21.20 20.01
C PRO A 206 6.97 20.12 19.59
N LEU A 207 7.45 18.88 19.46
CA LEU A 207 6.66 17.71 19.05
C LEU A 207 5.64 17.26 20.10
N ALA A 208 5.95 17.49 21.39
CA ALA A 208 5.10 17.05 22.50
C ALA A 208 3.85 17.92 22.75
N THR A 209 3.56 18.88 21.87
CA THR A 209 2.37 19.73 21.98
C THR A 209 1.14 19.05 21.35
N PRO A 210 -0.06 19.16 21.95
CA PRO A 210 -1.29 18.60 21.38
C PRO A 210 -1.57 19.11 19.95
N SER A 211 -1.30 20.40 19.70
CA SER A 211 -1.44 21.02 18.39
C SER A 211 -0.50 20.41 17.33
N MET A 212 0.75 20.11 17.67
CA MET A 212 1.69 19.46 16.74
C MET A 212 1.30 18.01 16.46
N ARG A 213 0.89 17.25 17.50
CA ARG A 213 0.36 15.89 17.33
C ARG A 213 -0.82 15.85 16.38
N MET A 214 -1.76 16.78 16.55
CA MET A 214 -2.91 16.91 15.65
C MET A 214 -2.49 17.34 14.24
N THR A 215 -1.52 18.25 14.12
CA THR A 215 -0.99 18.67 12.81
C THR A 215 -0.40 17.48 12.04
N LEU A 216 0.42 16.66 12.71
CA LEU A 216 1.00 15.44 12.11
C LEU A 216 -0.08 14.42 11.75
N PHE A 217 -1.11 14.26 12.59
CA PHE A 217 -2.27 13.42 12.30
C PHE A 217 -3.00 13.89 11.02
N VAL A 218 -3.32 15.18 10.92
CA VAL A 218 -4.00 15.75 9.75
C VAL A 218 -3.15 15.63 8.50
N LEU A 219 -1.85 15.95 8.57
CA LEU A 219 -0.91 15.80 7.45
C LEU A 219 -0.83 14.35 6.97
N THR A 220 -0.81 13.39 7.90
CA THR A 220 -0.78 11.96 7.57
C THR A 220 -2.08 11.52 6.89
N GLY A 221 -3.23 11.94 7.42
CA GLY A 221 -4.53 11.63 6.83
C GLY A 221 -4.71 12.25 5.44
N LEU A 222 -4.28 13.50 5.25
CA LEU A 222 -4.24 14.16 3.93
C LEU A 222 -3.33 13.43 2.95
N THR A 223 -2.16 12.97 3.41
CA THR A 223 -1.23 12.20 2.58
C THR A 223 -1.83 10.85 2.18
N LEU A 224 -2.48 10.15 3.10
CA LEU A 224 -3.18 8.89 2.82
C LEU A 224 -4.31 9.09 1.79
N LEU A 225 -5.15 10.11 1.99
CA LEU A 225 -6.24 10.44 1.06
C LEU A 225 -5.72 10.88 -0.32
N GLY A 226 -4.66 11.68 -0.35
CA GLY A 226 -3.99 12.11 -1.58
C GLY A 226 -3.40 10.93 -2.34
N PHE A 227 -2.67 10.04 -1.67
CA PHE A 227 -2.15 8.81 -2.26
C PHE A 227 -3.25 7.86 -2.70
N PHE A 228 -4.37 7.78 -1.98
CA PHE A 228 -5.52 6.98 -2.43
C PHE A 228 -6.08 7.50 -3.76
N LEU A 229 -6.33 8.82 -3.88
CA LEU A 229 -6.81 9.41 -5.14
C LEU A 229 -5.81 9.24 -6.27
N TRP A 230 -4.53 9.43 -5.97
CA TRP A 230 -3.45 9.29 -6.95
C TRP A 230 -3.29 7.85 -7.43
N ALA A 231 -3.30 6.88 -6.50
CA ALA A 231 -3.30 5.46 -6.81
C ALA A 231 -4.52 5.06 -7.66
N ARG A 232 -5.70 5.59 -7.31
CA ARG A 232 -6.94 5.37 -8.08
C ARG A 232 -6.83 5.90 -9.50
N TRP A 233 -6.25 7.07 -9.68
CA TRP A 233 -6.01 7.67 -11.00
C TRP A 233 -5.02 6.84 -11.81
N LEU A 234 -3.90 6.44 -11.19
CA LEU A 234 -2.83 5.66 -11.81
C LEU A 234 -3.35 4.30 -12.31
N VAL A 235 -4.10 3.59 -11.48
CA VAL A 235 -4.67 2.26 -11.81
C VAL A 235 -5.72 2.33 -12.92
N ASN A 236 -6.51 3.40 -12.99
CA ASN A 236 -7.52 3.58 -14.04
C ASN A 236 -6.94 4.06 -15.38
N SER A 237 -5.69 4.55 -15.37
CA SER A 237 -5.02 5.05 -16.57
C SER A 237 -4.64 3.92 -17.54
N LYS A 238 -4.18 4.30 -18.75
CA LYS A 238 -3.61 3.35 -19.72
C LYS A 238 -2.44 2.56 -19.11
N PHE A 239 -1.61 3.21 -18.30
CA PHE A 239 -0.50 2.58 -17.58
C PHE A 239 -1.01 1.48 -16.63
N GLY A 240 -2.02 1.78 -15.83
CA GLY A 240 -2.63 0.81 -14.91
C GLY A 240 -3.30 -0.38 -15.60
N ARG A 241 -3.84 -0.19 -16.81
CA ARG A 241 -4.37 -1.30 -17.63
C ARG A 241 -3.25 -2.23 -18.12
N VAL A 242 -2.11 -1.67 -18.53
CA VAL A 242 -0.94 -2.48 -18.93
C VAL A 242 -0.40 -3.25 -17.73
N LEU A 243 -0.33 -2.64 -16.53
CA LEU A 243 0.08 -3.35 -15.31
C LEU A 243 -0.81 -4.56 -14.99
N GLN A 244 -2.13 -4.38 -15.08
CA GLN A 244 -3.08 -5.47 -14.87
C GLN A 244 -2.93 -6.56 -15.96
N ALA A 245 -2.69 -6.18 -17.21
CA ALA A 245 -2.41 -7.15 -18.26
C ALA A 245 -1.08 -7.90 -18.02
N VAL A 246 -0.05 -7.22 -17.49
CA VAL A 246 1.23 -7.84 -17.10
C VAL A 246 1.02 -8.84 -15.97
N ARG A 247 0.20 -8.48 -14.97
CA ARG A 247 -0.21 -9.38 -13.88
C ARG A 247 -0.87 -10.65 -14.42
N ASP A 248 -1.83 -10.49 -15.32
CA ASP A 248 -2.68 -11.59 -15.77
C ASP A 248 -1.91 -12.51 -16.74
N ALA A 249 -1.14 -11.95 -17.69
CA ALA A 249 -0.30 -12.73 -18.60
C ALA A 249 0.85 -11.90 -19.22
N GLU A 250 1.96 -11.75 -18.49
CA GLU A 250 3.16 -11.03 -18.95
C GLU A 250 3.63 -11.47 -20.36
N SER A 251 3.62 -12.78 -20.64
CA SER A 251 4.01 -13.29 -21.96
C SER A 251 3.11 -12.77 -23.09
N ARG A 252 1.79 -12.68 -22.87
CA ARG A 252 0.85 -12.17 -23.87
C ARG A 252 1.03 -10.68 -24.11
N VAL A 253 1.31 -9.91 -23.05
CA VAL A 253 1.64 -8.49 -23.16
C VAL A 253 2.89 -8.27 -24.01
N MET A 254 3.92 -9.12 -23.85
CA MET A 254 5.11 -9.09 -24.71
C MET A 254 4.80 -9.43 -26.16
N PHE A 255 3.93 -10.42 -26.44
CA PHE A 255 3.48 -10.71 -27.80
C PHE A 255 2.70 -9.55 -28.44
N CYS A 256 2.01 -8.75 -27.65
CA CYS A 256 1.35 -7.52 -28.11
C CYS A 256 2.30 -6.34 -28.31
N GLY A 257 3.63 -6.54 -28.17
CA GLY A 257 4.65 -5.50 -28.43
C GLY A 257 4.97 -4.60 -27.23
N TYR A 258 4.41 -4.85 -26.05
CA TYR A 258 4.73 -4.07 -24.85
C TYR A 258 5.95 -4.65 -24.12
N ASN A 259 6.86 -3.78 -23.67
CA ASN A 259 7.94 -4.16 -22.75
C ASN A 259 7.47 -4.03 -21.29
N PRO A 260 7.36 -5.12 -20.50
CA PRO A 260 6.88 -5.06 -19.11
C PRO A 260 7.82 -4.35 -18.14
N LEU A 261 9.12 -4.29 -18.44
CA LEU A 261 10.16 -3.77 -17.53
C LEU A 261 9.88 -2.34 -17.04
N PRO A 262 9.68 -1.33 -17.90
CA PRO A 262 9.42 0.04 -17.45
C PRO A 262 8.17 0.14 -16.57
N TYR A 263 7.10 -0.60 -16.90
CA TYR A 263 5.86 -0.59 -16.10
C TYR A 263 6.09 -1.15 -14.69
N LYS A 264 6.73 -2.33 -14.59
CA LYS A 264 7.06 -2.96 -13.30
C LYS A 264 8.02 -2.10 -12.47
N LEU A 265 9.04 -1.54 -13.11
CA LEU A 265 10.03 -0.70 -12.45
C LEU A 265 9.41 0.58 -11.90
N THR A 266 8.61 1.29 -12.71
CA THR A 266 7.95 2.53 -12.30
C THR A 266 7.01 2.29 -11.12
N ILE A 267 6.14 1.27 -11.17
CA ILE A 267 5.19 1.02 -10.07
C ILE A 267 5.89 0.55 -8.78
N TRP A 268 6.99 -0.19 -8.91
CA TRP A 268 7.83 -0.59 -7.79
C TRP A 268 8.51 0.60 -7.12
N THR A 269 9.14 1.48 -7.90
CA THR A 269 9.76 2.71 -7.39
C THR A 269 8.73 3.62 -6.72
N ILE A 270 7.56 3.80 -7.34
CA ILE A 270 6.43 4.53 -6.77
C ILE A 270 6.02 3.95 -5.41
N SER A 271 5.86 2.63 -5.33
CA SER A 271 5.48 1.95 -4.11
C SER A 271 6.51 2.16 -3.00
N ALA A 272 7.80 2.13 -3.33
CA ALA A 272 8.88 2.40 -2.39
C ALA A 272 8.85 3.84 -1.87
N VAL A 273 8.64 4.82 -2.75
CA VAL A 273 8.51 6.24 -2.37
C VAL A 273 7.32 6.45 -1.43
N MET A 274 6.17 5.83 -1.70
CA MET A 274 5.01 5.92 -0.81
C MET A 274 5.32 5.37 0.59
N CYS A 275 6.02 4.23 0.69
CA CYS A 275 6.49 3.71 1.96
C CYS A 275 7.47 4.66 2.66
N GLY A 276 8.42 5.26 1.92
CA GLY A 276 9.35 6.24 2.47
C GLY A 276 8.66 7.46 3.07
N VAL A 277 7.68 8.02 2.35
CA VAL A 277 6.86 9.13 2.86
C VAL A 277 6.09 8.72 4.12
N ALA A 278 5.52 7.51 4.14
CA ALA A 278 4.84 6.98 5.33
C ALA A 278 5.78 6.85 6.55
N GLY A 279 7.00 6.37 6.33
CA GLY A 279 8.02 6.28 7.37
C GLY A 279 8.43 7.66 7.89
N ALA A 280 8.64 8.62 6.99
CA ALA A 280 8.98 9.98 7.38
C ALA A 280 7.89 10.65 8.24
N LEU A 281 6.61 10.37 7.95
CA LEU A 281 5.49 10.85 8.78
C LEU A 281 5.36 10.09 10.09
N TYR A 282 5.72 8.81 10.13
CA TYR A 282 5.65 7.95 11.31
C TYR A 282 6.59 8.41 12.43
N VAL A 283 7.84 8.71 12.10
CA VAL A 283 8.90 9.00 13.08
C VAL A 283 8.59 10.14 14.05
N PRO A 284 8.15 11.34 13.61
CA PRO A 284 7.79 12.42 14.53
C PRO A 284 6.55 12.12 15.38
N GLN A 285 5.70 11.16 14.98
CA GLN A 285 4.51 10.75 15.73
C GLN A 285 4.81 9.68 16.79
N VAL A 286 5.64 8.69 16.45
CA VAL A 286 5.97 7.58 17.34
C VAL A 286 7.15 7.90 18.26
N GLY A 287 8.02 8.83 17.87
CA GLY A 287 9.13 9.29 18.70
C GLY A 287 10.39 8.41 18.62
N ILE A 288 10.38 7.37 17.78
CA ILE A 288 11.51 6.47 17.59
C ILE A 288 11.54 5.91 16.16
N ILE A 289 12.76 5.67 15.65
CA ILE A 289 13.01 4.82 14.49
C ILE A 289 14.24 3.94 14.76
N ASN A 290 14.13 2.63 14.57
CA ASN A 290 15.24 1.70 14.75
C ASN A 290 15.28 0.69 13.58
N PRO A 291 16.35 -0.12 13.45
CA PRO A 291 16.48 -1.04 12.33
C PRO A 291 15.35 -2.08 12.31
N GLY A 292 14.76 -2.42 13.47
CA GLY A 292 13.63 -3.34 13.57
C GLY A 292 12.44 -2.97 12.68
N GLU A 293 12.24 -1.68 12.38
CA GLU A 293 11.20 -1.21 11.47
C GLU A 293 11.38 -1.71 10.03
N MET A 294 12.63 -1.93 9.58
CA MET A 294 12.94 -2.60 8.30
C MET A 294 13.07 -4.12 8.41
N SER A 295 12.52 -4.76 9.45
CA SER A 295 12.55 -6.22 9.53
C SER A 295 11.72 -6.88 8.42
N THR A 296 12.12 -8.10 8.07
CA THR A 296 11.37 -8.94 7.14
C THR A 296 9.98 -9.28 7.68
N ALA A 297 9.84 -9.42 9.00
CA ALA A 297 8.56 -9.62 9.68
C ALA A 297 7.59 -8.47 9.43
N ASN A 298 8.04 -7.21 9.56
CA ASN A 298 7.19 -6.05 9.28
C ASN A 298 6.74 -6.00 7.81
N SER A 299 7.61 -6.37 6.87
CA SER A 299 7.22 -6.48 5.45
C SER A 299 6.14 -7.54 5.22
N ILE A 300 6.18 -8.66 5.96
CA ILE A 300 5.14 -9.69 5.92
C ILE A 300 3.83 -9.13 6.50
N GLU A 301 3.87 -8.39 7.61
CA GLU A 301 2.67 -7.72 8.17
C GLU A 301 2.01 -6.80 7.14
N ILE A 302 2.78 -6.00 6.39
CA ILE A 302 2.26 -5.13 5.33
C ILE A 302 1.50 -5.94 4.27
N ALA A 303 2.05 -7.09 3.86
CA ALA A 303 1.37 -8.00 2.92
C ALA A 303 0.08 -8.60 3.54
N ILE A 304 0.09 -8.94 4.83
CA ILE A 304 -1.09 -9.42 5.55
C ILE A 304 -2.19 -8.35 5.55
N TRP A 305 -1.86 -7.08 5.81
CA TRP A 305 -2.86 -6.00 5.78
C TRP A 305 -3.56 -5.89 4.42
N ALA A 306 -2.78 -5.96 3.32
CA ALA A 306 -3.33 -5.98 1.97
C ALA A 306 -4.19 -7.23 1.70
N ALA A 307 -3.76 -8.41 2.14
CA ALA A 307 -4.49 -9.66 1.96
C ALA A 307 -5.82 -9.67 2.74
N VAL A 308 -5.78 -9.32 4.03
CA VAL A 308 -6.95 -9.24 4.93
C VAL A 308 -7.96 -8.24 4.39
N GLY A 309 -7.50 -7.05 4.02
CA GLY A 309 -8.33 -6.00 3.47
C GLY A 309 -8.98 -6.35 2.12
N GLY A 310 -8.25 -7.09 1.28
CA GLY A 310 -8.64 -7.45 -0.07
C GLY A 310 -7.78 -6.74 -1.10
N ARG A 311 -6.74 -7.42 -1.58
CA ARG A 311 -5.81 -6.89 -2.59
C ARG A 311 -6.51 -6.58 -3.92
N ALA A 312 -5.95 -5.66 -4.69
CA ALA A 312 -6.47 -5.10 -5.94
C ALA A 312 -7.77 -4.27 -5.77
N THR A 313 -7.96 -3.64 -4.60
CA THR A 313 -9.14 -2.79 -4.33
C THR A 313 -8.80 -1.38 -3.86
N LEU A 314 -7.53 -1.08 -3.56
CA LEU A 314 -7.02 0.17 -2.92
C LEU A 314 -7.59 0.46 -1.53
N ILE A 315 -8.91 0.47 -1.37
CA ILE A 315 -9.58 0.70 -0.08
C ILE A 315 -9.44 -0.50 0.86
N GLY A 316 -9.40 -1.72 0.33
CA GLY A 316 -9.23 -2.94 1.11
C GLY A 316 -7.98 -2.90 1.98
N PRO A 317 -6.76 -2.73 1.42
CA PRO A 317 -5.53 -2.64 2.20
C PRO A 317 -5.55 -1.57 3.29
N ILE A 318 -6.20 -0.42 3.04
CA ILE A 318 -6.40 0.62 4.06
C ILE A 318 -7.24 0.04 5.22
N ILE A 319 -8.40 -0.54 4.92
CA ILE A 319 -9.26 -1.18 5.93
C ILE A 319 -8.51 -2.30 6.67
N GLY A 320 -7.75 -3.13 5.94
CA GLY A 320 -6.96 -4.21 6.51
C GLY A 320 -5.89 -3.70 7.48
N ALA A 321 -5.21 -2.60 7.15
CA ALA A 321 -4.25 -1.97 8.05
C ALA A 321 -4.91 -1.49 9.35
N PHE A 322 -6.10 -0.88 9.28
CA PHE A 322 -6.86 -0.47 10.46
C PHE A 322 -7.34 -1.66 11.31
N ILE A 323 -7.89 -2.70 10.68
CA ILE A 323 -8.37 -3.90 11.39
C ILE A 323 -7.22 -4.61 12.10
N VAL A 324 -6.14 -4.90 11.37
CA VAL A 324 -5.04 -5.71 11.88
C VAL A 324 -4.24 -4.93 12.93
N ASN A 325 -3.95 -3.65 12.72
CA ASN A 325 -3.21 -2.86 13.71
C ASN A 325 -4.08 -2.45 14.92
N GLY A 326 -5.38 -2.26 14.73
CA GLY A 326 -6.31 -2.10 15.85
C GLY A 326 -6.34 -3.36 16.73
N ALA A 327 -6.45 -4.53 16.11
CA ALA A 327 -6.34 -5.82 16.80
C ALA A 327 -4.96 -5.98 17.46
N LYS A 328 -3.88 -5.61 16.77
CA LYS A 328 -2.51 -5.62 17.31
C LYS A 328 -2.45 -4.80 18.60
N SER A 329 -2.90 -3.55 18.57
CA SER A 329 -2.86 -2.66 19.74
C SER A 329 -3.61 -3.21 20.95
N PHE A 330 -4.70 -3.95 20.75
CA PHE A 330 -5.46 -4.56 21.84
C PHE A 330 -4.86 -5.90 22.31
N LEU A 331 -4.51 -6.78 21.37
CA LEU A 331 -4.02 -8.13 21.66
C LEU A 331 -2.59 -8.14 22.19
N THR A 332 -1.73 -7.22 21.77
CA THR A 332 -0.37 -7.13 22.33
C THR A 332 -0.35 -6.60 23.75
N VAL A 333 -1.45 -6.01 24.23
CA VAL A 333 -1.62 -5.61 25.63
C VAL A 333 -2.23 -6.75 26.44
N SER A 334 -3.26 -7.41 25.92
CA SER A 334 -4.04 -8.42 26.65
C SER A 334 -3.43 -9.83 26.59
N PHE A 335 -2.87 -10.20 25.43
CA PHE A 335 -2.40 -11.55 25.11
C PHE A 335 -1.12 -11.51 24.23
N PRO A 336 0.01 -10.96 24.72
CA PRO A 336 1.20 -10.70 23.90
C PRO A 336 1.77 -11.95 23.22
N GLU A 337 1.79 -13.07 23.93
CA GLU A 337 2.34 -14.36 23.46
C GLU A 337 1.53 -14.95 22.29
N TYR A 338 0.24 -14.61 22.19
CA TYR A 338 -0.66 -15.16 21.18
C TYR A 338 -0.78 -14.31 19.92
N TRP A 339 -0.20 -13.10 19.90
CA TRP A 339 -0.33 -12.19 18.77
C TRP A 339 0.14 -12.81 17.45
N LEU A 340 1.30 -13.47 17.42
CA LEU A 340 1.83 -14.07 16.19
C LEU A 340 0.99 -15.26 15.71
N TYR A 341 0.43 -16.06 16.64
CA TYR A 341 -0.49 -17.14 16.30
C TYR A 341 -1.80 -16.58 15.74
N PHE A 342 -2.34 -15.52 16.35
CA PHE A 342 -3.53 -14.83 15.84
C PHE A 342 -3.27 -14.25 14.45
N LEU A 343 -2.16 -13.56 14.26
CA LEU A 343 -1.79 -12.94 12.98
C LEU A 343 -1.63 -14.00 11.86
N GLY A 344 -0.89 -15.08 12.14
CA GLY A 344 -0.72 -16.18 11.20
C GLY A 344 -2.03 -16.91 10.89
N GLY A 345 -2.83 -17.20 11.92
CA GLY A 345 -4.16 -17.80 11.78
C GLY A 345 -5.12 -16.92 10.97
N LEU A 346 -5.18 -15.62 11.27
CA LEU A 346 -5.96 -14.64 10.52
C LEU A 346 -5.57 -14.62 9.05
N PHE A 347 -4.27 -14.63 8.75
CA PHE A 347 -3.79 -14.66 7.37
C PHE A 347 -4.22 -15.94 6.64
N ILE A 348 -4.05 -17.11 7.26
CA ILE A 348 -4.48 -18.40 6.69
C ILE A 348 -5.99 -18.41 6.45
N VAL A 349 -6.79 -18.00 7.44
CA VAL A 349 -8.25 -17.98 7.35
C VAL A 349 -8.73 -17.05 6.24
N VAL A 350 -8.21 -15.83 6.17
CA VAL A 350 -8.59 -14.88 5.12
C VAL A 350 -8.16 -15.42 3.76
N THR A 351 -6.93 -15.91 3.61
CA THR A 351 -6.45 -16.39 2.30
C THR A 351 -7.18 -17.63 1.79
N LEU A 352 -7.60 -18.56 2.68
CA LEU A 352 -8.33 -19.77 2.29
C LEU A 352 -9.82 -19.53 2.09
N PHE A 353 -10.49 -18.81 3.00
CA PHE A 353 -11.95 -18.70 3.02
C PHE A 353 -12.47 -17.37 2.45
N MET A 354 -11.65 -16.33 2.41
CA MET A 354 -12.00 -14.99 1.93
C MET A 354 -10.95 -14.46 0.93
N PRO A 355 -10.77 -15.08 -0.25
CA PRO A 355 -9.69 -14.73 -1.19
C PRO A 355 -9.77 -13.29 -1.76
N GLN A 356 -10.92 -12.63 -1.60
CA GLN A 356 -11.15 -11.22 -1.96
C GLN A 356 -11.08 -10.27 -0.74
N GLY A 357 -10.65 -10.78 0.42
CA GLY A 357 -10.58 -10.08 1.70
C GLY A 357 -11.94 -9.61 2.23
N VAL A 358 -11.88 -8.76 3.25
CA VAL A 358 -13.05 -8.17 3.91
C VAL A 358 -13.92 -7.38 2.92
N VAL A 359 -13.31 -6.61 2.00
CA VAL A 359 -14.07 -5.84 1.00
C VAL A 359 -14.88 -6.75 0.06
N GLY A 360 -14.32 -7.90 -0.34
CA GLY A 360 -15.02 -8.88 -1.14
C GLY A 360 -16.24 -9.48 -0.44
N LEU A 361 -16.11 -9.79 0.85
CA LEU A 361 -17.22 -10.31 1.67
C LEU A 361 -18.40 -9.33 1.72
N VAL A 362 -18.11 -8.05 2.00
CA VAL A 362 -19.14 -7.00 2.06
C VAL A 362 -19.86 -6.84 0.72
N LYS A 363 -19.13 -6.92 -0.41
CA LYS A 363 -19.73 -6.84 -1.75
C LYS A 363 -20.66 -8.02 -2.02
N THR A 364 -20.26 -9.25 -1.66
CA THR A 364 -21.08 -10.45 -1.82
C THR A 364 -22.35 -10.39 -0.96
N MET A 365 -22.25 -9.92 0.29
CA MET A 365 -23.42 -9.77 1.16
C MET A 365 -24.39 -8.70 0.62
N ARG A 366 -23.89 -7.53 0.19
CA ARG A 366 -24.76 -6.50 -0.42
C ARG A 366 -25.39 -6.95 -1.73
N GLY A 367 -24.69 -7.74 -2.55
CA GLY A 367 -25.24 -8.34 -3.77
C GLY A 367 -26.36 -9.35 -3.50
N LYS A 368 -26.28 -10.11 -2.41
CA LYS A 368 -27.34 -11.03 -1.98
C LYS A 368 -28.56 -10.31 -1.37
N LEU A 369 -28.36 -9.18 -0.70
CA LEU A 369 -29.48 -8.36 -0.18
C LEU A 369 -30.16 -7.50 -1.26
N GLY A 370 -29.48 -7.21 -2.37
CA GLY A 370 -30.02 -6.39 -3.47
C GLY A 370 -30.55 -7.19 -4.67
N ALA A 371 -30.49 -8.52 -4.62
CA ALA A 371 -31.09 -9.35 -5.66
C ALA A 371 -32.63 -9.35 -5.48
N PRO A 372 -33.42 -8.99 -6.49
CA PRO A 372 -34.85 -9.32 -6.49
C PRO A 372 -34.98 -10.82 -6.22
N ALA A 373 -35.97 -11.21 -5.42
CA ALA A 373 -36.31 -12.63 -5.23
C ALA A 373 -36.33 -13.30 -6.61
N PRO A 374 -35.74 -14.51 -6.77
CA PRO A 374 -35.72 -15.16 -8.06
C PRO A 374 -37.16 -15.27 -8.52
N GLU A 375 -37.52 -14.55 -9.59
CA GLU A 375 -38.73 -14.83 -10.34
C GLU A 375 -38.68 -16.32 -10.62
N ALA A 376 -39.67 -17.05 -10.09
CA ALA A 376 -39.83 -18.46 -10.33
C ALA A 376 -39.76 -18.63 -11.85
N LYS A 377 -38.66 -19.23 -12.33
CA LYS A 377 -38.49 -19.55 -13.74
C LYS A 377 -39.74 -20.29 -14.18
N ALA A 378 -40.63 -19.60 -14.89
CA ALA A 378 -41.66 -20.25 -15.66
C ALA A 378 -40.92 -21.25 -16.54
N ALA A 379 -41.25 -22.53 -16.36
CA ALA A 379 -40.59 -23.62 -17.04
C ALA A 379 -40.56 -23.33 -18.55
N GLU A 380 -39.41 -22.93 -19.07
CA GLU A 380 -39.15 -22.91 -20.50
C GLU A 380 -39.29 -24.36 -20.96
N ARG A 381 -40.41 -24.65 -21.62
CA ARG A 381 -40.58 -25.87 -22.39
C ARG A 381 -39.42 -25.92 -23.39
N PRO A 382 -38.68 -27.03 -23.48
CA PRO A 382 -37.58 -27.13 -24.42
C PRO A 382 -38.10 -26.85 -25.82
N ALA A 383 -37.47 -25.89 -26.51
CA ALA A 383 -37.75 -25.58 -27.89
C ALA A 383 -37.62 -26.86 -28.71
N ALA A 384 -38.67 -27.19 -29.46
CA ALA A 384 -38.65 -28.29 -30.41
C ALA A 384 -37.47 -28.08 -31.38
N VAL A 385 -36.56 -29.05 -31.40
CA VAL A 385 -35.46 -29.12 -32.35
C VAL A 385 -36.08 -29.26 -33.74
N VAL A 386 -36.09 -28.18 -34.51
CA VAL A 386 -36.39 -28.23 -35.94
C VAL A 386 -35.14 -28.81 -36.61
N LEU A 387 -35.21 -30.10 -36.95
CA LEU A 387 -34.18 -30.75 -37.75
C LEU A 387 -34.18 -30.13 -39.16
N PRO A 388 -33.01 -29.87 -39.77
CA PRO A 388 -32.95 -29.40 -41.14
C PRO A 388 -33.55 -30.45 -42.09
N ALA A 389 -34.29 -29.98 -43.10
CA ALA A 389 -34.91 -30.81 -44.11
C ALA A 389 -33.85 -31.69 -44.79
N LYS A 390 -34.13 -32.99 -44.84
CA LYS A 390 -33.28 -34.00 -45.46
C LYS A 390 -33.19 -33.70 -46.96
N ASP A 391 -31.97 -33.46 -47.45
CA ASP A 391 -31.67 -33.29 -48.87
C ASP A 391 -32.31 -34.42 -49.69
N ALA A 392 -32.99 -34.03 -50.77
CA ALA A 392 -33.61 -34.92 -51.73
C ALA A 392 -32.53 -35.84 -52.35
N GLN A 393 -32.67 -37.14 -52.14
CA GLN A 393 -31.86 -38.13 -52.86
C GLN A 393 -32.23 -38.13 -54.35
N PRO A 394 -31.26 -38.25 -55.28
CA PRO A 394 -31.55 -38.44 -56.69
C PRO A 394 -32.26 -39.77 -56.91
N GLN A 395 -33.38 -39.76 -57.65
CA GLN A 395 -34.08 -40.98 -58.07
C GLN A 395 -33.19 -41.83 -59.00
N PRO A 396 -33.19 -43.16 -58.84
CA PRO A 396 -32.48 -44.04 -59.77
C PRO A 396 -33.22 -44.12 -61.12
N PRO A 397 -32.49 -44.37 -62.23
CA PRO A 397 -33.09 -44.40 -63.56
C PRO A 397 -34.03 -45.60 -63.74
N THR A 398 -35.20 -45.33 -64.33
CA THR A 398 -36.24 -46.30 -64.66
C THR A 398 -35.74 -47.28 -65.74
N PRO A 399 -35.93 -48.60 -65.60
CA PRO A 399 -35.60 -49.54 -66.66
C PRO A 399 -36.59 -49.43 -67.81
N THR A 400 -36.05 -49.28 -69.02
CA THR A 400 -36.76 -49.45 -70.30
C THR A 400 -37.15 -50.91 -70.49
N GLY A 401 -38.41 -51.19 -70.85
CA GLY A 401 -38.79 -52.54 -71.29
C GLY A 401 -40.28 -52.79 -71.55
N ALA A 402 -40.58 -52.92 -72.86
CA ALA A 402 -41.54 -53.82 -73.50
C ALA A 402 -43.05 -53.47 -73.62
N GLN A 403 -43.46 -53.32 -74.90
CA GLN A 403 -44.62 -53.91 -75.60
C GLN A 403 -46.03 -53.47 -75.13
N ALA A 404 -46.99 -53.11 -75.98
CA ALA A 404 -47.27 -53.42 -77.38
C ALA A 404 -47.97 -52.24 -78.10
#